data_AF-F6DAK5-F1
#
_entry.id   AF-F6DAK5-F1
#
_cell.length_a   1.000
_cell.length_b   1.000
_cell.length_c   1.000
_cell.angle_alpha   90.00
_cell.angle_beta   90.00
_cell.angle_gamma   90.00
#
_symmetry.space_group_name_H-M   'P 1'
#
loop_
_entity.id
_entity.type
_entity.pdbx_description
1 polymer ?
#
loop_
_entity_poly.entity_id
_entity_poly.type
_entity_poly.pdbx_seq_one_letter_code
_entity_poly.pdbx_strand_id
1 'polypeptide(L)'
;MIQQGFLLRLMSGLLLTLLVLTGLVGCDKPATGLADLSQPIQVSLVEHEALGGHTIERHVAKTDDYLIERLQTDSRLNTVSTFSNLAVAEASVNAVLNLQREQVADWWQGELARQGFFARVPTHGTYLTRAQLNNNPDAKPQWVPDQAIVRVVLVRRGDDFFVLTAFPQPD
;
A
#
# COMPACT_ATOMS: atom_id res chain seq x y z
N MET A 1 -4.29 37.98 -89.00
CA MET A 1 -4.28 39.06 -88.00
C MET A 1 -5.26 38.68 -86.90
N ILE A 2 -4.76 38.51 -85.66
CA ILE A 2 -5.50 38.56 -84.37
C ILE A 2 -6.49 37.36 -84.18
N GLN A 3 -6.52 36.55 -83.12
CA GLN A 3 -6.24 36.75 -81.69
C GLN A 3 -6.02 35.41 -80.96
N GLN A 4 -5.29 35.46 -79.85
CA GLN A 4 -5.04 34.36 -78.91
C GLN A 4 -6.15 34.18 -77.86
N GLY A 5 -6.19 32.99 -77.23
CA GLY A 5 -6.87 32.71 -75.95
C GLY A 5 -6.84 31.19 -75.66
N PHE A 6 -5.87 30.66 -74.92
CA PHE A 6 -5.81 30.53 -73.45
C PHE A 6 -6.91 29.64 -72.85
N LEU A 7 -6.60 28.36 -72.54
CA LEU A 7 -6.67 27.76 -71.20
C LEU A 7 -6.56 26.22 -71.24
N LEU A 8 -5.45 25.74 -70.67
CA LEU A 8 -5.14 24.35 -70.34
C LEU A 8 -6.05 23.88 -69.18
N ARG A 9 -6.77 22.77 -69.33
CA ARG A 9 -7.44 22.06 -68.21
C ARG A 9 -6.62 20.82 -67.86
N LEU A 10 -6.03 20.82 -66.66
CA LEU A 10 -5.31 19.68 -66.06
C LEU A 10 -6.29 18.86 -65.17
N MET A 11 -6.38 17.56 -65.50
CA MET A 11 -6.36 16.34 -64.65
C MET A 11 -7.22 16.32 -63.36
N SER A 12 -8.28 15.49 -63.27
CA SER A 12 -8.31 14.04 -62.95
C SER A 12 -7.72 13.66 -61.57
N GLY A 13 -8.57 13.18 -60.66
CA GLY A 13 -8.18 12.67 -59.34
C GLY A 13 -9.35 12.10 -58.54
N LEU A 14 -9.50 10.78 -58.60
CA LEU A 14 -10.37 9.90 -57.81
C LEU A 14 -9.72 9.63 -56.43
N LEU A 15 -10.40 9.84 -55.30
CA LEU A 15 -10.02 9.15 -54.05
C LEU A 15 -11.13 9.10 -52.98
N LEU A 16 -11.20 7.94 -52.32
CA LEU A 16 -12.20 7.39 -51.41
C LEU A 16 -12.56 8.25 -50.19
N THR A 17 -13.86 8.25 -49.83
CA THR A 17 -14.36 8.71 -48.53
C THR A 17 -14.14 7.65 -47.45
N LEU A 18 -13.30 7.98 -46.47
CA LEU A 18 -12.99 7.15 -45.30
C LEU A 18 -14.08 7.29 -44.22
N LEU A 19 -14.65 6.15 -43.81
CA LEU A 19 -15.58 6.01 -42.69
C LEU A 19 -14.81 6.21 -41.37
N VAL A 20 -15.04 7.31 -40.66
CA VAL A 20 -14.48 7.51 -39.31
C VAL A 20 -15.53 7.10 -38.28
N LEU A 21 -15.38 5.87 -37.78
CA LEU A 21 -15.97 5.41 -36.53
C LEU A 21 -15.08 5.89 -35.38
N THR A 22 -15.52 6.89 -34.63
CA THR A 22 -14.96 7.23 -33.31
C THR A 22 -16.14 7.15 -32.34
N GLY A 23 -16.27 6.10 -31.54
CA GLY A 23 -15.34 5.75 -30.47
C GLY A 23 -15.91 6.34 -29.19
N LEU A 24 -16.75 5.56 -28.50
CA LEU A 24 -17.19 5.89 -27.14
C LEU A 24 -15.92 6.09 -26.30
N VAL A 25 -15.71 7.31 -25.82
CA VAL A 25 -14.68 7.59 -24.82
C VAL A 25 -15.12 6.86 -23.55
N GLY A 26 -14.57 5.65 -23.37
CA GLY A 26 -14.51 5.01 -22.08
C GLY A 26 -13.80 5.97 -21.13
N CYS A 27 -14.46 6.28 -20.02
CA CYS A 27 -13.81 6.95 -18.91
C CYS A 27 -12.83 5.94 -18.31
N ASP A 28 -11.61 5.90 -18.85
CA ASP A 28 -10.51 5.14 -18.27
C ASP A 28 -10.18 5.81 -16.95
N LYS A 29 -10.83 5.37 -15.87
CA LYS A 29 -10.40 5.71 -14.53
C LYS A 29 -9.02 5.10 -14.37
N PRO A 30 -7.96 5.88 -14.09
CA PRO A 30 -6.75 5.26 -13.59
C PRO A 30 -7.10 4.61 -12.25
N ALA A 31 -7.12 3.29 -12.22
CA ALA A 31 -7.25 2.51 -11.00
C ALA A 31 -5.99 2.76 -10.16
N THR A 32 -6.05 3.78 -9.33
CA THR A 32 -4.99 4.05 -8.35
C THR A 32 -5.23 3.05 -7.22
N GLY A 33 -4.29 2.12 -7.03
CA GLY A 33 -4.41 1.10 -5.97
C GLY A 33 -3.82 -0.28 -6.26
N LEU A 34 -2.78 -0.43 -7.09
CA LEU A 34 -2.06 -1.68 -7.53
C LEU A 34 -2.12 -1.96 -9.04
N ALA A 35 -2.66 -1.05 -9.86
CA ALA A 35 -2.83 -1.28 -11.31
C ALA A 35 -1.53 -1.56 -12.09
N ASP A 36 -0.36 -1.27 -11.50
CA ASP A 36 0.92 -1.62 -12.09
C ASP A 36 1.85 -2.28 -11.06
N LEU A 37 1.79 -3.61 -11.01
CA LEU A 37 2.70 -4.44 -10.18
C LEU A 37 4.13 -4.51 -10.76
N SER A 38 4.38 -3.92 -11.93
CA SER A 38 5.75 -3.78 -12.44
C SER A 38 6.55 -2.78 -11.60
N GLN A 39 5.87 -1.82 -10.95
CA GLN A 39 6.50 -0.87 -10.06
C GLN A 39 6.54 -1.37 -8.60
N PRO A 40 7.53 -0.93 -7.81
CA PRO A 40 7.52 -1.14 -6.38
C PRO A 40 6.26 -0.55 -5.73
N ILE A 41 5.65 -1.31 -4.82
CA ILE A 41 4.57 -0.82 -3.98
C ILE A 41 5.17 0.19 -3.00
N GLN A 42 4.62 1.41 -3.02
CA GLN A 42 5.00 2.47 -2.10
C GLN A 42 3.73 3.01 -1.44
N VAL A 43 3.73 3.08 -0.11
CA VAL A 43 2.58 3.56 0.68
C VAL A 43 2.94 4.79 1.51
N SER A 44 1.92 5.61 1.77
CA SER A 44 1.92 6.68 2.77
C SER A 44 0.99 6.26 3.91
N LEU A 45 1.53 6.07 5.11
CA LEU A 45 0.70 5.65 6.24
C LEU A 45 -0.26 6.76 6.69
N VAL A 46 0.12 8.03 6.48
CA VAL A 46 -0.75 9.18 6.79
C VAL A 46 -2.02 9.16 5.92
N GLU A 47 -1.86 8.90 4.62
CA GLU A 47 -3.00 8.77 3.70
C GLU A 47 -3.87 7.55 4.06
N HIS A 48 -3.23 6.44 4.42
CA HIS A 48 -3.96 5.23 4.80
C HIS A 48 -4.73 5.37 6.11
N GLU A 49 -4.24 6.17 7.07
CA GLU A 49 -5.02 6.49 8.29
C GLU A 49 -6.21 7.40 8.00
N ALA A 50 -6.10 8.33 7.05
CA ALA A 50 -7.26 9.09 6.57
C ALA A 50 -8.32 8.17 5.94
N LEU A 51 -7.92 7.00 5.43
CA LEU A 51 -8.81 5.95 4.94
C LEU A 51 -9.26 4.96 6.05
N GLY A 52 -8.94 5.19 7.32
CA GLY A 52 -9.38 4.36 8.44
C GLY A 52 -8.38 3.29 8.87
N GLY A 53 -7.14 3.36 8.37
CA GLY A 53 -6.00 2.70 9.00
C GLY A 53 -5.69 3.27 10.38
N HIS A 54 -4.84 2.58 11.13
CA HIS A 54 -4.45 2.97 12.49
C HIS A 54 -3.04 2.48 12.87
N THR A 55 -2.14 2.39 11.89
CA THR A 55 -0.74 2.00 12.11
C THR A 55 0.02 3.05 12.92
N ILE A 56 -0.08 4.33 12.55
CA ILE A 56 0.57 5.45 13.23
C ILE A 56 -0.05 5.64 14.61
N GLU A 57 -1.39 5.66 14.68
CA GLU A 57 -2.16 5.83 15.91
C GLU A 57 -1.74 4.80 16.96
N ARG A 58 -1.45 3.54 16.57
CA ARG A 58 -1.30 2.44 17.54
C ARG A 58 0.09 1.83 17.60
N HIS A 59 0.93 2.02 16.60
CA HIS A 59 2.15 1.24 16.42
C HIS A 59 3.35 2.08 15.95
N VAL A 60 3.29 3.41 15.95
CA VAL A 60 4.44 4.27 15.62
C VAL A 60 4.83 5.15 16.80
N ALA A 61 6.12 5.11 17.16
CA ALA A 61 6.74 5.94 18.19
C ALA A 61 5.98 5.95 19.53
N LYS A 62 5.46 4.79 19.94
CA LYS A 62 4.75 4.66 21.22
C LYS A 62 5.73 4.57 22.38
N THR A 63 5.35 5.20 23.48
CA THR A 63 6.08 5.15 24.74
C THR A 63 5.96 3.79 25.40
N ASP A 64 6.90 3.44 26.26
CA ASP A 64 6.84 2.23 27.06
C ASP A 64 5.56 2.13 27.90
N ASP A 65 5.14 3.24 28.53
CA ASP A 65 3.94 3.28 29.36
C ASP A 65 2.67 2.95 28.55
N TYR A 66 2.54 3.51 27.35
CA TYR A 66 1.47 3.14 26.41
C TYR A 66 1.45 1.64 26.09
N LEU A 67 2.61 1.02 25.86
CA LEU A 67 2.67 -0.42 25.56
C LEU A 67 2.22 -1.24 26.78
N ILE A 68 2.68 -0.88 27.98
CA ILE A 68 2.28 -1.53 29.23
C ILE A 68 0.78 -1.38 29.46
N GLU A 69 0.24 -0.15 29.40
CA GLU A 69 -1.17 0.15 29.60
C GLU A 69 -2.05 -0.59 28.59
N ARG A 70 -1.68 -0.58 27.31
CA ARG A 70 -2.42 -1.30 26.26
C ARG A 70 -2.46 -2.80 26.52
N LEU A 71 -1.35 -3.37 26.95
CA LEU A 71 -1.25 -4.80 27.26
C LEU A 71 -2.03 -5.19 28.52
N GLN A 72 -2.14 -4.28 29.51
CA GLN A 72 -2.94 -4.47 30.72
C GLN A 72 -4.45 -4.31 30.46
N THR A 73 -4.82 -3.34 29.62
CA THR A 73 -6.22 -2.97 29.37
C THR A 73 -6.91 -3.91 28.37
N ASP A 74 -6.20 -4.34 27.31
CA ASP A 74 -6.75 -5.30 26.35
C ASP A 74 -6.31 -6.72 26.69
N SER A 75 -7.17 -7.44 27.40
CA SER A 75 -6.91 -8.80 27.87
C SER A 75 -6.64 -9.80 26.73
N ARG A 76 -7.05 -9.49 25.50
CA ARG A 76 -6.86 -10.35 24.31
C ARG A 76 -5.48 -10.25 23.70
N LEU A 77 -4.70 -9.24 24.06
CA LEU A 77 -3.35 -9.03 23.52
C LEU A 77 -2.33 -9.81 24.34
N ASN A 78 -1.57 -10.67 23.67
CA ASN A 78 -0.41 -11.35 24.26
C ASN A 78 0.90 -10.61 23.98
N THR A 79 0.92 -9.74 22.96
CA THR A 79 2.08 -8.98 22.53
C THR A 79 1.62 -7.62 22.03
N VAL A 80 2.35 -6.58 22.40
CA VAL A 80 2.24 -5.22 21.87
C VAL A 80 3.60 -4.80 21.32
N SER A 81 3.59 -3.95 20.30
CA SER A 81 4.83 -3.47 19.69
C SER A 81 4.62 -2.15 18.97
N THR A 82 5.73 -1.45 18.74
CA THR A 82 5.79 -0.17 18.04
C THR A 82 7.03 -0.11 17.18
N PHE A 83 6.92 0.48 16.00
CA PHE A 83 8.05 1.00 15.24
C PHE A 83 8.66 2.20 15.98
N SER A 84 9.95 2.45 15.78
CA SER A 84 10.62 3.59 16.42
C SER A 84 10.19 4.94 15.88
N ASN A 85 9.79 5.02 14.61
CA ASN A 85 9.28 6.23 13.97
C ASN A 85 8.51 5.91 12.67
N LEU A 86 7.89 6.93 12.08
CA LEU A 86 7.06 6.81 10.88
C LEU A 86 7.86 6.30 9.68
N ALA A 87 9.06 6.83 9.45
CA ALA A 87 9.89 6.43 8.31
C ALA A 87 10.26 4.94 8.37
N VAL A 88 10.58 4.41 9.56
CA VAL A 88 10.84 2.99 9.76
C VAL A 88 9.57 2.17 9.50
N ALA A 89 8.40 2.62 9.99
CA ALA A 89 7.14 1.93 9.75
C ALA A 89 6.81 1.83 8.26
N GLU A 90 6.92 2.94 7.53
CA GLU A 90 6.69 2.97 6.08
C GLU A 90 7.70 2.09 5.34
N ALA A 91 8.99 2.22 5.63
CA ALA A 91 10.03 1.38 5.01
C ALA A 91 9.78 -0.12 5.24
N SER A 92 9.42 -0.52 6.47
CA SER A 92 9.09 -1.91 6.79
C SER A 92 7.82 -2.38 6.08
N VAL A 93 6.77 -1.56 6.02
CA VAL A 93 5.52 -1.90 5.30
C VAL A 93 5.80 -2.09 3.81
N ASN A 94 6.51 -1.15 3.19
CA ASN A 94 6.87 -1.25 1.78
C ASN A 94 7.74 -2.49 1.51
N ALA A 95 8.69 -2.81 2.38
CA ALA A 95 9.51 -4.00 2.25
C ALA A 95 8.66 -5.29 2.28
N VAL A 96 7.73 -5.41 3.23
CA VAL A 96 6.82 -6.57 3.30
C VAL A 96 5.97 -6.68 2.03
N LEU A 97 5.33 -5.60 1.62
CA LEU A 97 4.44 -5.61 0.45
C LEU A 97 5.20 -5.92 -0.85
N ASN A 98 6.43 -5.43 -0.98
CA ASN A 98 7.26 -5.73 -2.15
C ASN A 98 7.82 -7.16 -2.16
N LEU A 99 8.17 -7.73 -0.99
CA LEU A 99 8.55 -9.14 -0.89
C LEU A 99 7.38 -10.10 -1.11
N GLN A 100 6.16 -9.63 -0.85
CA GLN A 100 4.92 -10.41 -1.02
C GLN A 100 4.11 -9.95 -2.25
N ARG A 101 4.76 -9.33 -3.24
CA ARG A 101 4.07 -8.59 -4.31
C ARG A 101 3.11 -9.49 -5.12
N GLU A 102 3.53 -10.71 -5.41
CA GLU A 102 2.67 -11.71 -6.08
C GLU A 102 1.44 -12.04 -5.23
N GLN A 103 1.60 -12.25 -3.93
CA GLN A 103 0.47 -12.55 -3.03
C GLN A 103 -0.47 -11.35 -2.88
N VAL A 104 0.07 -10.12 -2.90
CA VAL A 104 -0.72 -8.89 -2.91
C VAL A 104 -1.51 -8.77 -4.21
N ALA A 105 -0.91 -9.15 -5.34
CA ALA A 105 -1.57 -9.20 -6.65
C ALA A 105 -2.72 -10.20 -6.66
N ASP A 106 -2.49 -11.41 -6.17
CA ASP A 106 -3.48 -12.48 -6.10
C ASP A 106 -4.65 -12.05 -5.18
N TRP A 107 -4.34 -11.44 -4.04
CA TRP A 107 -5.34 -10.86 -3.15
C TRP A 107 -6.17 -9.78 -3.85
N TRP A 108 -5.52 -8.90 -4.61
CA TRP A 108 -6.17 -7.82 -5.35
C TRP A 108 -7.02 -8.31 -6.54
N GLN A 109 -6.74 -9.48 -7.09
CA GLN A 109 -7.59 -10.12 -8.10
C GLN A 109 -8.70 -10.97 -7.48
N GLY A 110 -8.59 -11.30 -6.20
CA GLY A 110 -9.57 -12.08 -5.46
C GLY A 110 -10.67 -11.26 -4.78
N GLU A 111 -11.53 -11.99 -4.08
CA GLU A 111 -12.75 -11.48 -3.43
C GLU A 111 -12.56 -11.10 -1.95
N LEU A 112 -11.39 -11.38 -1.37
CA LEU A 112 -11.15 -11.14 0.04
C LEU A 112 -11.10 -9.63 0.33
N ALA A 113 -12.03 -9.14 1.16
CA ALA A 113 -12.04 -7.73 1.56
C ALA A 113 -10.81 -7.31 2.38
N ARG A 114 -10.11 -8.26 3.02
CA ARG A 114 -8.98 -8.02 3.92
C ARG A 114 -8.00 -9.18 3.89
N GLN A 115 -6.70 -8.89 3.89
CA GLN A 115 -5.65 -9.90 3.99
C GLN A 115 -4.43 -9.41 4.78
N GLY A 116 -3.80 -10.34 5.50
CA GLY A 116 -2.53 -10.09 6.19
C GLY A 116 -1.35 -10.61 5.38
N PHE A 117 -0.27 -9.84 5.34
CA PHE A 117 1.01 -10.15 4.74
C PHE A 117 2.10 -10.08 5.79
N PHE A 118 3.09 -10.96 5.69
CA PHE A 118 4.13 -11.12 6.68
C PHE A 118 5.44 -11.40 5.98
N ALA A 119 6.50 -10.69 6.35
CA ALA A 119 7.84 -11.00 5.92
C ALA A 119 8.84 -10.59 7.00
N ARG A 120 9.97 -11.27 7.05
CA ARG A 120 11.14 -10.83 7.82
C ARG A 120 11.84 -9.73 7.02
N VAL A 121 11.95 -8.54 7.59
CA VAL A 121 12.49 -7.34 6.94
C VAL A 121 13.36 -6.54 7.89
N PRO A 122 14.27 -5.67 7.37
CA PRO A 122 14.89 -4.64 8.19
C PRO A 122 13.84 -3.78 8.89
N THR A 123 13.94 -3.68 10.20
CA THR A 123 13.04 -2.83 11.00
C THR A 123 13.70 -2.41 12.30
N HIS A 124 13.06 -1.48 13.00
CA HIS A 124 13.51 -1.01 14.30
C HIS A 124 12.31 -0.58 15.14
N GLY A 125 12.32 -0.97 16.41
CA GLY A 125 11.18 -0.80 17.29
C GLY A 125 11.28 -1.63 18.55
N THR A 126 10.24 -1.58 19.36
CA THR A 126 10.19 -2.32 20.62
C THR A 126 8.90 -3.14 20.72
N TYR A 127 8.94 -4.15 21.57
CA TYR A 127 7.79 -4.99 21.88
C TYR A 127 7.75 -5.33 23.37
N LEU A 128 6.57 -5.67 23.85
CA LEU A 128 6.34 -6.21 25.20
C LEU A 128 5.30 -7.32 25.11
N THR A 129 5.53 -8.41 25.83
CA THR A 129 4.63 -9.56 25.90
C THR A 129 3.96 -9.64 27.27
N ARG A 130 2.76 -10.24 27.31
CA ARG A 130 2.04 -10.50 28.56
C ARG A 130 2.85 -11.40 29.48
N ALA A 131 3.59 -12.36 28.92
CA ALA A 131 4.47 -13.23 29.70
C ALA A 131 5.57 -12.44 30.43
N GLN A 132 6.23 -11.49 29.75
CA GLN A 132 7.23 -10.62 30.39
C GLN A 132 6.63 -9.82 31.54
N LEU A 133 5.47 -9.19 31.32
CA LEU A 133 4.81 -8.37 32.34
C LEU A 133 4.27 -9.19 33.52
N ASN A 134 3.77 -10.40 33.27
CA ASN A 134 3.32 -11.31 34.32
C ASN A 134 4.48 -11.84 35.18
N ASN A 135 5.63 -12.09 34.56
CA ASN A 135 6.82 -12.57 35.26
C ASN A 135 7.52 -11.46 36.04
N ASN A 136 7.44 -10.22 35.55
CA ASN A 136 7.97 -9.03 36.19
C ASN A 136 7.05 -7.83 35.95
N PRO A 137 6.33 -7.33 36.96
CA PRO A 137 5.46 -6.15 36.83
C PRO A 137 6.20 -4.88 36.35
N ASP A 138 7.51 -4.80 36.58
CA ASP A 138 8.36 -3.69 36.16
C ASP A 138 9.05 -3.95 34.80
N ALA A 139 8.62 -4.98 34.06
CA ALA A 139 9.18 -5.30 32.75
C ALA A 139 9.08 -4.11 31.79
N LYS A 140 10.20 -3.83 31.10
CA LYS A 140 10.27 -2.81 30.04
C LYS A 140 10.19 -3.46 28.66
N PRO A 141 9.65 -2.74 27.66
CA PRO A 141 9.72 -3.19 26.28
C PRO A 141 11.16 -3.50 25.85
N GLN A 142 11.30 -4.55 25.04
CA GLN A 142 12.57 -4.98 24.47
C GLN A 142 12.65 -4.59 23.00
N TRP A 143 13.87 -4.42 22.48
CA TRP A 143 14.09 -4.20 21.06
C TRP A 143 13.66 -5.44 20.26
N VAL A 144 12.99 -5.21 19.12
CA VAL A 144 12.85 -6.27 18.11
C VAL A 144 14.21 -6.51 17.44
N PRO A 145 14.48 -7.71 16.90
CA PRO A 145 15.69 -7.95 16.13
C PRO A 145 15.80 -7.00 14.92
N ASP A 146 17.03 -6.69 14.49
CA ASP A 146 17.28 -5.83 13.30
C ASP A 146 16.59 -6.35 12.03
N GLN A 147 16.37 -7.66 11.96
CA GLN A 147 15.53 -8.33 10.98
C GLN A 147 14.37 -9.01 11.70
N ALA A 148 13.21 -8.37 11.79
CA ALA A 148 12.03 -8.93 12.46
C ALA A 148 10.90 -9.22 11.47
N ILE A 149 9.99 -10.10 11.87
CA ILE A 149 8.74 -10.31 11.14
C ILE A 149 7.89 -9.04 11.31
N VAL A 150 7.46 -8.45 10.20
CA VAL A 150 6.49 -7.36 10.20
C VAL A 150 5.19 -7.87 9.60
N ARG A 151 4.10 -7.70 10.36
CA ARG A 151 2.74 -7.96 9.87
C ARG A 151 2.18 -6.69 9.27
N VAL A 152 1.65 -6.78 8.06
CA VAL A 152 0.89 -5.73 7.37
C VAL A 152 -0.49 -6.27 7.07
N VAL A 153 -1.53 -5.49 7.31
CA VAL A 153 -2.91 -5.87 6.98
C VAL A 153 -3.48 -4.88 5.99
N LEU A 154 -3.85 -5.36 4.81
CA LEU A 154 -4.52 -4.57 3.79
C LEU A 154 -6.04 -4.78 3.83
N VAL A 155 -6.78 -3.73 3.50
CA VAL A 155 -8.23 -3.75 3.31
C VAL A 155 -8.56 -3.11 1.97
N ARG A 156 -9.46 -3.74 1.20
CA ARG A 156 -9.98 -3.20 -0.05
C ARG A 156 -11.00 -2.08 0.23
N ARG A 157 -10.94 -1.01 -0.54
CA ARG A 157 -11.92 0.09 -0.56
C ARG A 157 -12.21 0.50 -2.00
N GLY A 158 -13.30 -0.02 -2.55
CA GLY A 158 -13.66 0.22 -3.95
C GLY A 158 -12.54 -0.26 -4.88
N ASP A 159 -12.05 0.64 -5.72
CA ASP A 159 -10.96 0.40 -6.67
C ASP A 159 -9.56 0.69 -6.08
N ASP A 160 -9.47 0.90 -4.76
CA ASP A 160 -8.22 1.15 -4.03
C ASP A 160 -8.09 0.23 -2.79
N PHE A 161 -7.00 0.35 -2.06
CA PHE A 161 -6.76 -0.31 -0.79
C PHE A 161 -6.15 0.66 0.23
N PHE A 162 -6.12 0.25 1.49
CA PHE A 162 -5.34 0.94 2.50
C PHE A 162 -4.73 -0.06 3.48
N VAL A 163 -3.63 0.35 4.11
CA VAL A 163 -3.03 -0.38 5.24
C VAL A 163 -3.89 -0.12 6.46
N LEU A 164 -4.64 -1.13 6.89
CA LEU A 164 -5.46 -1.06 8.10
C LEU A 164 -4.58 -0.94 9.35
N THR A 165 -3.56 -1.78 9.43
CA THR A 165 -2.60 -1.77 10.54
C THR A 165 -1.31 -2.49 10.12
N ALA A 166 -0.19 -2.08 10.69
CA ALA A 166 1.07 -2.82 10.62
C ALA A 166 1.81 -2.74 11.95
N PHE A 167 2.62 -3.75 12.26
CA PHE A 167 3.47 -3.76 13.46
C PHE A 167 4.58 -4.81 13.37
N PRO A 168 5.75 -4.57 14.00
CA PRO A 168 6.80 -5.56 14.09
C PRO A 168 6.44 -6.61 15.15
N GLN A 169 6.88 -7.85 14.97
CA GLN A 169 6.63 -8.96 15.89
C GLN A 169 7.95 -9.48 16.45
N PRO A 170 7.98 -9.94 17.71
CA PRO A 170 9.08 -10.77 18.19
C PRO A 170 9.08 -12.12 17.45
N ASP A 171 10.24 -12.78 17.45
CA ASP A 171 10.43 -14.12 16.86
C ASP A 171 9.60 -15.22 17.52
#